data_AF-A0A293LW23-F1
#
_entry.id   AF-A0A293LW23-F1
#
_cell.length_a   1.000
_cell.length_b   1.000
_cell.length_c   1.000
_cell.angle_alpha   90.00
_cell.angle_beta   90.00
_cell.angle_gamma   90.00
#
_symmetry.space_group_name_H-M   'P 1'
#
loop_
_entity.id
_entity.type
_entity.pdbx_description
1 polymer ?
#
loop_
_entity_poly.entity_id
_entity_poly.type
_entity_poly.pdbx_seq_one_letter_code
_entity_poly.pdbx_strand_id
1 'polypeptide(L)'
;MVGCHSKEGISADAVRILLHAGLMKSDDTEGSSPLITTEGFQFLLMDTSSQVWYFVLQYLGTIQSRGLDLVECLTFLFQLSFLTLGRDYSTEGMSESLLLFLQHLREFGLVYQRKRRSGRFYPTRLAINLASGLKDSKLNIADSGYIVVETNYRVYAYTCSQLQVALLALFCEMMYRFPNLVVGMITRESVRQALRSGITAQQIINFLKMHAHPVAQKENPVVPPTILASFGYGN
;
A
#
# COMPACT_ATOMS: atom_id res chain seq x y z
N MET A 1 -6.27 -2.74 -8.46
CA MET A 1 -7.08 -2.52 -7.24
C MET A 1 -7.90 -1.24 -7.33
N VAL A 2 -7.34 -0.13 -7.82
CA VAL A 2 -8.12 1.07 -8.15
C VAL A 2 -8.17 1.22 -9.68
N GLY A 3 -9.29 1.69 -10.24
CA GLY A 3 -9.49 1.84 -11.68
C GLY A 3 -8.48 2.79 -12.29
N CYS A 4 -7.36 2.25 -12.78
CA CYS A 4 -6.36 2.98 -13.55
C CYS A 4 -6.32 2.41 -14.96
N HIS A 5 -6.28 3.30 -15.96
CA HIS A 5 -6.31 2.94 -17.38
C HIS A 5 -5.04 2.22 -17.89
N SER A 6 -3.98 2.14 -17.07
CA SER A 6 -2.73 1.41 -17.37
C SER A 6 -2.65 0.09 -16.59
N LYS A 7 -3.26 -0.96 -17.12
CA LYS A 7 -3.11 -2.34 -16.60
C LYS A 7 -1.76 -2.99 -16.98
N GLU A 8 -0.96 -2.33 -17.82
CA GLU A 8 0.25 -2.91 -18.46
C GLU A 8 1.45 -3.17 -17.54
N GLY A 9 1.35 -2.95 -16.22
CA GLY A 9 2.49 -3.03 -15.31
C GLY A 9 2.45 -4.09 -14.21
N ILE A 10 1.33 -4.81 -14.02
CA ILE A 10 1.17 -5.71 -12.86
C ILE A 10 1.47 -7.14 -13.28
N SER A 11 2.35 -7.82 -12.55
CA SER A 11 2.66 -9.23 -12.84
C SER A 11 1.46 -10.14 -12.56
N ALA A 12 1.29 -11.18 -13.37
CA ALA A 12 0.22 -12.16 -13.21
C ALA A 12 0.29 -12.82 -11.81
N ASP A 13 1.49 -13.02 -11.28
CA ASP A 13 1.69 -13.57 -9.94
C ASP A 13 1.18 -12.63 -8.85
N ALA A 14 1.42 -11.32 -8.97
CA ALA A 14 0.88 -10.35 -8.03
C ALA A 14 -0.66 -10.40 -8.00
N VAL A 15 -1.31 -10.47 -9.17
CA VAL A 15 -2.78 -10.60 -9.25
C VAL A 15 -3.28 -11.88 -8.60
N ARG A 16 -2.60 -13.02 -8.83
CA ARG A 16 -2.96 -14.30 -8.20
C ARG A 16 -2.88 -14.24 -6.67
N ILE A 17 -1.88 -13.56 -6.14
CA ILE A 17 -1.73 -13.37 -4.68
C ILE A 17 -2.86 -12.48 -4.15
N LEU A 18 -3.22 -11.41 -4.86
CA LEU A 18 -4.34 -10.54 -4.46
C LEU A 18 -5.69 -11.29 -4.44
N LEU A 19 -5.91 -12.19 -5.41
CA LEU A 19 -7.09 -13.05 -5.43
C LEU A 19 -7.07 -14.08 -4.29
N HIS A 20 -5.92 -14.73 -4.07
CA HIS A 20 -5.74 -15.71 -2.98
C HIS A 20 -5.92 -15.08 -1.59
N ALA A 21 -5.39 -13.87 -1.40
CA ALA A 21 -5.53 -13.10 -0.17
C ALA A 21 -6.96 -12.56 0.05
N GLY A 22 -7.87 -12.76 -0.91
CA GLY A 22 -9.23 -12.24 -0.84
C GLY A 22 -9.32 -10.72 -0.95
N LEU A 23 -8.26 -10.04 -1.41
CA LEU A 23 -8.23 -8.58 -1.62
C LEU A 23 -8.92 -8.20 -2.93
N MET A 24 -8.99 -9.13 -3.88
CA MET A 24 -9.75 -9.00 -5.10
C MET A 24 -10.62 -10.24 -5.31
N LYS A 25 -11.75 -10.07 -5.98
CA LYS A 25 -12.62 -11.15 -6.45
C LYS A 25 -12.62 -11.14 -7.97
N SER A 26 -12.44 -12.31 -8.59
CA SER A 26 -12.80 -12.51 -9.98
C SER A 26 -14.32 -12.47 -10.08
N ASP A 27 -14.83 -11.69 -11.04
CA ASP A 27 -16.23 -11.79 -11.43
C ASP A 27 -16.36 -12.96 -12.42
N ASP A 28 -17.40 -13.78 -12.30
CA ASP A 28 -17.60 -15.00 -13.10
C ASP A 28 -17.94 -14.68 -14.58
N THR A 29 -18.08 -13.40 -14.91
CA THR A 29 -18.30 -12.93 -16.28
C THR A 29 -16.97 -12.85 -17.04
N GLU A 30 -16.83 -13.68 -18.09
CA GLU A 30 -15.64 -13.72 -18.95
C GLU A 30 -15.28 -12.31 -19.46
N GLY A 31 -14.12 -11.79 -19.03
CA GLY A 31 -13.57 -10.51 -19.46
C GLY A 31 -13.74 -9.34 -18.46
N SER A 32 -14.45 -9.54 -17.34
CA SER A 32 -14.57 -8.51 -16.31
C SER A 32 -13.28 -8.35 -15.50
N SER A 33 -12.89 -7.12 -15.21
CA SER A 33 -11.72 -6.85 -14.38
C SER A 33 -11.99 -7.25 -12.93
N PRO A 34 -11.03 -7.88 -12.24
CA PRO A 34 -11.25 -8.32 -10.86
C PRO A 34 -11.66 -7.13 -9.99
N LEU A 35 -12.73 -7.33 -9.22
CA LEU A 35 -13.32 -6.33 -8.33
C LEU A 35 -12.59 -6.34 -6.99
N ILE A 36 -12.42 -5.17 -6.39
CA ILE A 36 -11.83 -5.04 -5.06
C ILE A 36 -12.83 -5.48 -4.00
N THR A 37 -12.36 -6.20 -2.97
CA THR A 37 -13.19 -6.61 -1.83
C THR A 37 -13.16 -5.58 -0.70
N THR A 38 -13.99 -5.79 0.33
CA THR A 38 -13.91 -5.03 1.57
C THR A 38 -12.50 -5.07 2.17
N GLU A 39 -11.90 -6.26 2.25
CA GLU A 39 -10.52 -6.47 2.71
C GLU A 39 -9.51 -5.77 1.81
N GLY A 40 -9.74 -5.77 0.49
CA GLY A 40 -8.94 -5.01 -0.47
C GLY A 40 -8.95 -3.51 -0.22
N PHE A 41 -10.11 -2.95 0.13
CA PHE A 41 -10.20 -1.53 0.52
C PHE A 41 -9.47 -1.24 1.82
N GLN A 42 -9.62 -2.10 2.82
CA GLN A 42 -8.88 -1.95 4.08
C GLN A 42 -7.38 -2.02 3.85
N PHE A 43 -6.92 -2.94 3.00
CA PHE A 43 -5.53 -3.07 2.61
C PHE A 43 -4.98 -1.76 2.02
N LEU A 44 -5.72 -1.11 1.12
CA LEU A 44 -5.31 0.14 0.50
C LEU A 44 -5.17 1.32 1.47
N LEU A 45 -5.83 1.27 2.64
CA LEU A 45 -5.77 2.31 3.67
C LEU A 45 -4.67 2.06 4.72
N MET A 46 -4.01 0.91 4.69
CA MET A 46 -2.88 0.62 5.57
C MET A 46 -1.64 1.44 5.18
N ASP A 47 -0.68 1.57 6.09
CA ASP A 47 0.64 2.11 5.78
C ASP A 47 1.40 1.19 4.81
N THR A 48 2.32 1.78 4.05
CA THR A 48 3.12 1.06 3.04
C THR A 48 3.85 -0.15 3.63
N SER A 49 4.40 -0.06 4.84
CA SER A 49 5.08 -1.21 5.48
C SER A 49 4.12 -2.35 5.77
N SER A 50 2.96 -2.07 6.36
CA SER A 50 1.92 -3.07 6.64
C SER A 50 1.37 -3.70 5.37
N GLN A 51 1.15 -2.90 4.31
CA GLN A 51 0.73 -3.42 3.00
C GLN A 51 1.72 -4.43 2.45
N VAL A 52 3.01 -4.07 2.43
CA VAL A 52 4.05 -4.95 1.92
C VAL A 52 4.18 -6.20 2.80
N TRP A 53 4.18 -6.06 4.12
CA TRP A 53 4.27 -7.21 5.05
C TRP A 53 3.11 -8.17 4.88
N TYR A 54 1.87 -7.66 4.85
CA TYR A 54 0.67 -8.46 4.61
C TYR A 54 0.77 -9.21 3.28
N PHE A 55 1.15 -8.51 2.21
CA PHE A 55 1.28 -9.10 0.89
C PHE A 55 2.35 -10.22 0.85
N VAL A 56 3.49 -9.99 1.50
CA VAL A 56 4.57 -10.97 1.58
C VAL A 56 4.16 -12.18 2.41
N LEU A 57 3.44 -12.02 3.52
CA LEU A 57 2.89 -13.15 4.29
C LEU A 57 1.93 -14.00 3.46
N GLN A 58 1.02 -13.35 2.70
CA GLN A 58 0.12 -14.06 1.80
C GLN A 58 0.89 -14.82 0.71
N TYR A 59 1.95 -14.21 0.17
CA TYR A 59 2.83 -14.88 -0.77
C TYR A 59 3.54 -16.10 -0.14
N LEU A 60 4.11 -15.96 1.07
CA LEU A 60 4.77 -17.04 1.81
C LEU A 60 3.83 -18.24 2.02
N GLY A 61 2.54 -18.00 2.29
CA GLY A 61 1.52 -19.04 2.38
C GLY A 61 1.32 -19.85 1.08
N THR A 62 1.70 -19.30 -0.07
CA THR A 62 1.60 -19.96 -1.39
C THR A 62 2.91 -20.60 -1.87
N ILE A 63 4.00 -20.50 -1.11
CA ILE A 63 5.32 -20.99 -1.52
C ILE A 63 5.35 -22.52 -1.63
N GLN A 64 4.76 -23.22 -0.66
CA GLN A 64 4.79 -24.68 -0.62
C GLN A 64 4.01 -25.30 -1.78
N SER A 65 2.89 -24.70 -2.20
CA SER A 65 2.13 -25.16 -3.37
C SER A 65 2.83 -24.87 -4.70
N ARG A 66 3.81 -23.96 -4.71
CA ARG A 66 4.68 -23.66 -5.87
C ARG A 66 5.94 -24.52 -5.91
N GLY A 67 6.14 -25.44 -4.95
CA GLY A 67 7.31 -26.32 -4.89
C GLY A 67 8.60 -25.62 -4.44
N LEU A 68 8.48 -24.46 -3.81
CA LEU A 68 9.61 -23.72 -3.24
C LEU A 68 9.83 -24.13 -1.78
N ASP A 69 11.08 -24.09 -1.31
CA ASP A 69 11.40 -24.31 0.10
C ASP A 69 11.08 -23.06 0.93
N LEU A 70 10.16 -23.22 1.89
CA LEU A 70 9.74 -22.14 2.78
C LEU A 70 10.88 -21.68 3.68
N VAL A 71 11.72 -22.61 4.17
CA VAL A 71 12.80 -22.27 5.11
C VAL A 71 13.83 -21.41 4.39
N GLU A 72 14.31 -21.84 3.23
CA GLU A 72 15.26 -21.08 2.42
C GLU A 72 14.72 -19.68 2.03
N CYS A 73 13.45 -19.60 1.60
CA CYS A 73 12.82 -18.31 1.25
C CYS A 73 12.72 -17.36 2.46
N LEU A 74 12.32 -17.88 3.62
CA LEU A 74 12.18 -17.08 4.84
C LEU A 74 13.54 -16.61 5.35
N THR A 75 14.56 -17.48 5.34
CA THR A 75 15.94 -17.11 5.68
C THR A 75 16.45 -16.00 4.77
N PHE A 76 16.21 -16.09 3.47
CA PHE A 76 16.62 -15.04 2.54
C PHE A 76 15.87 -13.73 2.76
N LEU A 77 14.58 -13.78 3.05
CA LEU A 77 13.78 -12.60 3.37
C LEU A 77 14.31 -11.87 4.61
N PHE A 78 14.69 -12.60 5.65
CA PHE A 78 15.35 -11.99 6.81
C PHE A 78 16.73 -11.43 6.45
N GLN A 79 17.53 -12.15 5.66
CA GLN A 79 18.82 -11.65 5.20
C GLN A 79 18.68 -10.35 4.40
N LEU A 80 17.62 -10.22 3.58
CA LEU A 80 17.32 -9.06 2.76
C LEU A 80 17.18 -7.78 3.61
N SER A 81 16.65 -7.91 4.83
CA SER A 81 16.47 -6.78 5.74
C SER A 81 17.76 -6.21 6.32
N PHE A 82 18.83 -7.01 6.33
CA PHE A 82 20.16 -6.59 6.82
C PHE A 82 21.05 -6.07 5.68
N LEU A 83 20.56 -6.07 4.44
CA LEU A 83 21.32 -5.56 3.31
C LEU A 83 21.30 -4.03 3.28
N THR A 84 22.38 -3.46 2.77
CA THR A 84 22.57 -2.01 2.67
C THR A 84 21.97 -1.49 1.37
N LEU A 85 21.13 -0.45 1.47
CA LEU A 85 20.57 0.24 0.30
C LEU A 85 21.69 0.75 -0.63
N GLY A 86 21.53 0.54 -1.94
CA GLY A 86 22.46 1.04 -2.96
C GLY A 86 23.68 0.14 -3.21
N ARG A 87 23.88 -0.91 -2.40
CA ARG A 87 24.91 -1.93 -2.65
C ARG A 87 24.34 -3.08 -3.50
N ASP A 88 25.16 -3.62 -4.40
CA ASP A 88 24.83 -4.81 -5.16
C ASP A 88 25.29 -6.10 -4.46
N TYR A 89 24.54 -7.17 -4.69
CA TYR A 89 24.79 -8.50 -4.14
C TYR A 89 24.76 -9.54 -5.25
N SER A 90 25.70 -10.49 -5.19
CA SER A 90 25.81 -11.58 -6.18
C SER A 90 24.71 -12.64 -5.95
N THR A 91 24.21 -13.22 -7.04
CA THR A 91 23.32 -14.39 -7.02
C THR A 91 24.07 -15.70 -7.27
N GLU A 92 25.40 -15.66 -7.31
CA GLU A 92 26.24 -16.85 -7.46
C GLU A 92 26.07 -17.77 -6.24
N GLY A 93 25.87 -19.07 -6.47
CA GLY A 93 25.67 -20.06 -5.41
C GLY A 93 24.25 -20.13 -4.83
N MET A 94 23.31 -19.32 -5.34
CA MET A 94 21.89 -19.45 -4.97
C MET A 94 21.27 -20.69 -5.62
N SER A 95 20.37 -21.37 -4.90
CA SER A 95 19.57 -22.48 -5.43
C SER A 95 18.60 -22.01 -6.52
N GLU A 96 18.11 -22.94 -7.34
CA GLU A 96 17.08 -22.62 -8.35
C GLU A 96 15.79 -22.09 -7.70
N SER A 97 15.42 -22.63 -6.53
CA SER A 97 14.31 -22.15 -5.71
C SER A 97 14.48 -20.68 -5.32
N LEU A 98 15.68 -20.32 -4.84
CA LEU A 98 15.98 -18.97 -4.41
C LEU A 98 16.04 -17.98 -5.58
N LEU A 99 16.57 -18.41 -6.73
CA LEU A 99 16.56 -17.61 -7.96
C LEU A 99 15.14 -17.31 -8.45
N LEU A 100 14.22 -18.27 -8.36
CA LEU A 100 12.81 -18.07 -8.68
C LEU A 100 12.14 -17.12 -7.68
N PHE A 101 12.40 -17.30 -6.37
CA PHE A 101 11.90 -16.39 -5.34
C PHE A 101 12.40 -14.96 -5.58
N LEU A 102 13.67 -14.79 -5.96
CA LEU A 102 14.25 -13.49 -6.30
C LEU A 102 13.54 -12.82 -7.49
N GLN A 103 13.08 -13.58 -8.48
CA GLN A 103 12.27 -13.04 -9.58
C GLN A 103 10.92 -12.52 -9.07
N HIS A 104 10.24 -13.24 -8.19
CA HIS A 104 8.99 -12.76 -7.61
C HIS A 104 9.20 -11.50 -6.77
N LEU A 105 10.26 -11.46 -5.94
CA LEU A 105 10.63 -10.24 -5.19
C LEU A 105 10.93 -9.05 -6.11
N ARG A 106 11.50 -9.30 -7.29
CA ARG A 106 11.71 -8.27 -8.31
C ARG A 106 10.40 -7.76 -8.88
N GLU A 107 9.45 -8.65 -9.17
CA GLU A 107 8.13 -8.26 -9.66
C GLU A 107 7.31 -7.49 -8.62
N PHE A 108 7.52 -7.77 -7.32
CA PHE A 108 6.91 -7.02 -6.23
C PHE A 108 7.61 -5.69 -5.94
N GLY A 109 8.75 -5.41 -6.60
CA GLY A 109 9.53 -4.21 -6.35
C GLY A 109 10.30 -4.21 -5.03
N LEU A 110 10.44 -5.38 -4.38
CA LEU A 110 11.27 -5.55 -3.18
C LEU A 110 12.76 -5.57 -3.53
N VAL A 111 13.07 -6.11 -4.71
CA VAL A 111 14.44 -6.18 -5.24
C VAL A 111 14.50 -5.56 -6.61
N TYR A 112 15.60 -4.88 -6.93
CA TYR A 112 15.88 -4.41 -8.27
C TYR A 112 16.94 -5.28 -8.94
N GLN A 113 16.65 -5.73 -10.17
CA GLN A 113 17.65 -6.29 -11.08
C GLN A 113 17.51 -5.64 -12.45
N ARG A 114 18.64 -5.20 -13.02
CA ARG A 114 18.70 -4.57 -14.35
C ARG A 114 18.18 -5.50 -15.45
N LYS A 115 18.39 -6.81 -15.32
CA LYS A 115 17.91 -7.86 -16.24
C LYS A 115 17.37 -9.04 -15.41
N ARG A 116 16.40 -9.80 -15.95
CA ARG A 116 15.85 -11.01 -15.31
C ARG A 116 16.94 -12.00 -14.87
N ARG A 117 17.95 -12.23 -15.72
CA ARG A 117 19.08 -13.14 -15.45
C ARG A 117 20.35 -12.40 -15.03
N SER A 118 20.23 -11.21 -14.46
CA SER A 118 21.38 -10.49 -13.91
C SER A 118 21.94 -11.28 -12.73
N GLY A 119 23.24 -11.58 -12.74
CA GLY A 119 23.92 -12.23 -11.61
C GLY A 119 24.06 -11.35 -10.37
N ARG A 120 23.48 -10.14 -10.40
CA ARG A 120 23.52 -9.14 -9.32
C ARG A 120 22.15 -8.54 -9.10
N PHE A 121 21.84 -8.27 -7.84
CA PHE A 121 20.60 -7.62 -7.40
C PHE A 121 20.86 -6.52 -6.36
N TYR A 122 19.90 -5.60 -6.23
CA TYR A 122 19.94 -4.48 -5.30
C TYR A 122 18.69 -4.51 -4.41
N PRO A 123 18.82 -4.47 -3.07
CA PRO A 123 17.67 -4.33 -2.19
C PRO A 123 17.04 -2.95 -2.37
N THR A 124 15.71 -2.89 -2.37
CA THR A 124 14.97 -1.62 -2.37
C THR A 124 14.69 -1.17 -0.94
N ARG A 125 14.21 0.08 -0.79
CA ARG A 125 13.76 0.59 0.51
C ARG A 125 12.59 -0.22 1.09
N LEU A 126 11.70 -0.75 0.24
CA LEU A 126 10.57 -1.57 0.67
C LEU A 126 11.04 -2.86 1.34
N ALA A 127 12.07 -3.50 0.79
CA ALA A 127 12.66 -4.71 1.34
C ALA A 127 13.39 -4.49 2.67
N ILE A 128 14.15 -3.39 2.79
CA ILE A 128 14.87 -3.07 4.02
C ILE A 128 13.88 -2.74 5.14
N ASN A 129 12.82 -1.99 4.81
CA ASN A 129 11.79 -1.61 5.78
C ASN A 129 10.90 -2.78 6.21
N LEU A 130 10.91 -3.88 5.46
CA LEU A 130 10.07 -5.06 5.71
C LEU A 130 10.31 -5.69 7.09
N ALA A 131 11.58 -5.85 7.50
CA ALA A 131 11.91 -6.39 8.82
C ALA A 131 12.35 -5.32 9.82
N SER A 132 12.46 -4.06 9.40
CA SER A 132 12.78 -2.95 10.30
C SER A 132 11.58 -2.44 11.08
N GLY A 133 10.43 -3.10 11.03
CA GLY A 133 9.17 -2.73 11.72
C GLY A 133 9.26 -2.57 13.25
N LEU A 134 10.47 -2.56 13.81
CA LEU A 134 10.79 -2.37 15.23
C LEU A 134 11.72 -1.17 15.49
N LYS A 135 12.33 -0.54 14.47
CA LYS A 135 13.18 0.64 14.64
C LYS A 135 12.55 1.84 13.97
N ASP A 136 11.99 2.70 14.82
CA ASP A 136 11.67 4.12 14.65
C ASP A 136 11.65 4.57 13.17
N SER A 137 10.45 4.64 12.60
CA SER A 137 10.09 5.02 11.24
C SER A 137 10.42 6.48 10.92
N LYS A 138 11.69 6.88 11.07
CA LYS A 138 12.19 8.25 10.89
C LYS A 138 12.88 8.49 9.54
N LEU A 139 12.76 7.58 8.58
CA LEU A 139 13.46 7.69 7.28
C LEU A 139 12.54 7.97 6.07
N ASN A 140 11.25 8.27 6.28
CA ASN A 140 10.40 8.76 5.21
C ASN A 140 10.58 10.27 5.00
N ILE A 141 11.75 10.67 4.50
CA ILE A 141 12.01 12.03 4.00
C ILE A 141 11.09 12.36 2.79
N ALA A 142 10.42 11.36 2.22
CA ALA A 142 9.46 11.51 1.11
C ALA A 142 7.97 11.46 1.53
N ASP A 143 7.63 11.12 2.78
CA ASP A 143 6.25 11.21 3.29
C ASP A 143 6.15 12.37 4.31
N SER A 144 6.51 13.58 3.89
CA SER A 144 5.79 14.72 4.47
C SER A 144 4.33 14.47 4.13
N GLY A 145 3.48 14.25 5.12
CA GLY A 145 2.06 14.07 4.85
C GLY A 145 1.54 15.19 3.94
N TYR A 146 0.54 14.88 3.14
CA TYR A 146 0.08 15.75 2.06
C TYR A 146 -1.33 16.28 2.31
N ILE A 147 -1.97 15.86 3.39
CA ILE A 147 -3.38 16.15 3.67
C ILE A 147 -3.51 17.22 4.74
N VAL A 148 -4.31 18.25 4.49
CA VAL A 148 -4.79 19.21 5.48
C VAL A 148 -6.29 19.13 5.53
N VAL A 149 -6.86 19.04 6.74
CA VAL A 149 -8.30 18.94 6.95
C VAL A 149 -8.76 20.12 7.80
N GLU A 150 -9.76 20.86 7.33
CA GLU A 150 -10.32 22.03 8.00
C GLU A 150 -11.59 21.70 8.81
N THR A 151 -11.99 22.61 9.70
CA THR A 151 -13.22 22.49 10.52
C THR A 151 -14.52 22.53 9.71
N ASN A 152 -14.47 23.01 8.46
CA ASN A 152 -15.58 23.09 7.51
C ASN A 152 -15.73 21.81 6.64
N TYR A 153 -15.08 20.70 7.02
CA TYR A 153 -15.06 19.42 6.31
C TYR A 153 -14.33 19.42 4.96
N ARG A 154 -13.61 20.50 4.60
CA ARG A 154 -12.76 20.51 3.41
C ARG A 154 -11.44 19.79 3.66
N VAL A 155 -11.03 19.03 2.66
CA VAL A 155 -9.78 18.28 2.62
C VAL A 155 -8.92 18.82 1.48
N TYR A 156 -7.72 19.28 1.80
CA TYR A 156 -6.74 19.76 0.84
C TYR A 156 -5.60 18.75 0.77
N ALA A 157 -5.40 18.16 -0.40
CA ALA A 157 -4.38 17.15 -0.63
C ALA A 157 -3.33 17.67 -1.63
N TYR A 158 -2.11 17.89 -1.14
CA TYR A 158 -0.97 18.35 -1.92
C TYR A 158 -0.28 17.18 -2.60
N THR A 159 -0.90 16.65 -3.65
CA THR A 159 -0.39 15.49 -4.37
C THR A 159 -0.68 15.55 -5.86
N CYS A 160 0.28 15.05 -6.66
CA CYS A 160 0.11 14.79 -8.09
C CYS A 160 -0.24 13.30 -8.35
N SER A 161 -0.17 12.45 -7.32
CA SER A 161 -0.34 11.00 -7.44
C SER A 161 -1.81 10.64 -7.66
N GLN A 162 -2.13 10.04 -8.80
CA GLN A 162 -3.48 9.58 -9.11
C GLN A 162 -3.97 8.53 -8.09
N LEU A 163 -3.07 7.71 -7.54
CA LEU A 163 -3.40 6.73 -6.50
C LEU A 163 -3.94 7.43 -5.25
N GLN A 164 -3.20 8.42 -4.72
CA GLN A 164 -3.58 9.12 -3.50
C GLN A 164 -4.91 9.88 -3.67
N VAL A 165 -5.12 10.48 -4.85
CA VAL A 165 -6.40 11.11 -5.20
C VAL A 165 -7.54 10.10 -5.21
N ALA A 166 -7.33 8.92 -5.77
CA ALA A 166 -8.36 7.89 -5.84
C ALA A 166 -8.64 7.25 -4.47
N LEU A 167 -7.64 7.16 -3.58
CA LEU A 167 -7.84 6.75 -2.18
C LEU A 167 -8.69 7.75 -1.40
N LEU A 168 -8.44 9.06 -1.58
CA LEU A 168 -9.27 10.10 -0.97
C LEU A 168 -10.71 10.06 -1.47
N ALA A 169 -10.91 9.79 -2.76
CA ALA A 169 -12.23 9.69 -3.37
C ALA A 169 -13.09 8.53 -2.81
N LEU A 170 -12.51 7.61 -2.03
CA LEU A 170 -13.26 6.53 -1.37
C LEU A 170 -14.19 7.05 -0.27
N PHE A 171 -13.84 8.15 0.38
CA PHE A 171 -14.61 8.71 1.51
C PHE A 171 -14.81 10.23 1.43
N CYS A 172 -14.26 10.90 0.42
CA CYS A 172 -14.46 12.32 0.14
C CYS A 172 -15.09 12.52 -1.24
N GLU A 173 -15.93 13.54 -1.36
CA GLU A 173 -16.38 14.06 -2.65
C GLU A 173 -15.33 15.01 -3.22
N MET A 174 -14.86 14.77 -4.44
CA MET A 174 -13.76 15.53 -5.05
C MET A 174 -14.32 16.76 -5.78
N MET A 175 -13.99 17.95 -5.30
CA MET A 175 -14.54 19.22 -5.78
C MET A 175 -13.69 19.82 -6.90
N TYR A 176 -12.39 19.96 -6.66
CA TYR A 176 -11.46 20.62 -7.57
C TYR A 176 -10.15 19.85 -7.68
N ARG A 177 -9.60 19.79 -8.89
CA ARG A 177 -8.31 19.19 -9.17
C ARG A 177 -7.40 20.18 -9.90
N PHE A 178 -6.36 20.61 -9.20
CA PHE A 178 -5.24 21.37 -9.74
C PHE A 178 -4.03 20.45 -9.94
N PRO A 179 -2.96 20.88 -10.63
CA PRO A 179 -1.80 20.03 -10.91
C PRO A 179 -1.12 19.42 -9.66
N ASN A 180 -1.04 20.18 -8.56
CA ASN A 180 -0.36 19.77 -7.33
C ASN A 180 -1.26 19.88 -6.07
N LEU A 181 -2.56 20.14 -6.26
CA LEU A 181 -3.51 20.33 -5.17
C LEU A 181 -4.85 19.75 -5.58
N VAL A 182 -5.43 18.97 -4.69
CA VAL A 182 -6.78 18.45 -4.84
C VAL A 182 -7.61 18.88 -3.65
N VAL A 183 -8.80 19.40 -3.92
CA VAL A 183 -9.74 19.85 -2.90
C VAL A 183 -10.93 18.90 -2.91
N GLY A 184 -11.16 18.25 -1.77
CA GLY A 184 -12.31 17.41 -1.53
C GLY A 184 -13.14 17.91 -0.35
N MET A 185 -14.31 17.33 -0.17
CA MET A 185 -15.21 17.59 0.95
C MET A 185 -15.66 16.26 1.57
N ILE A 186 -15.60 16.17 2.89
CA ILE A 186 -16.18 15.04 3.63
C ILE A 186 -17.66 15.35 3.85
N THR A 187 -18.54 14.64 3.15
CA THR A 187 -20.00 14.80 3.28
C THR A 187 -20.59 13.60 4.01
N ARG A 188 -21.82 13.74 4.52
CA ARG A 188 -22.52 12.63 5.17
C ARG A 188 -22.72 11.47 4.18
N GLU A 189 -23.00 11.80 2.93
CA GLU A 189 -23.23 10.86 1.84
C GLU A 189 -21.94 10.11 1.48
N SER A 190 -20.81 10.81 1.33
CA SER A 190 -19.52 10.19 1.01
C SER A 190 -19.06 9.22 2.11
N VAL A 191 -19.23 9.61 3.38
CA VAL A 191 -18.90 8.75 4.53
C VAL A 191 -19.83 7.54 4.60
N ARG A 192 -21.15 7.72 4.40
CA ARG A 192 -22.10 6.59 4.39
C ARG A 192 -21.80 5.61 3.27
N GLN A 193 -21.38 6.09 2.10
CA GLN A 193 -20.97 5.23 1.00
C GLN A 193 -19.70 4.44 1.36
N ALA A 194 -18.69 5.09 1.96
CA ALA A 194 -17.48 4.43 2.44
C ALA A 194 -17.79 3.33 3.48
N LEU A 195 -18.67 3.62 4.44
CA LEU A 195 -19.10 2.66 5.47
C LEU A 195 -19.82 1.45 4.85
N ARG A 196 -20.68 1.67 3.85
CA ARG A 196 -21.34 0.57 3.10
C ARG A 196 -20.34 -0.31 2.34
N SER A 197 -19.21 0.25 1.91
CA SER A 197 -18.10 -0.51 1.30
C SER A 197 -17.19 -1.21 2.31
N GLY A 198 -17.50 -1.13 3.63
CA GLY A 198 -16.73 -1.80 4.68
C GLY A 198 -15.54 -1.00 5.23
N ILE A 199 -15.44 0.30 4.89
CA ILE A 199 -14.42 1.20 5.46
C ILE A 199 -14.95 1.75 6.77
N THR A 200 -14.27 1.48 7.88
CA THR A 200 -14.66 1.98 9.19
C THR A 200 -14.29 3.44 9.39
N ALA A 201 -15.05 4.15 10.23
CA ALA A 201 -14.73 5.53 10.62
C ALA A 201 -13.32 5.66 11.21
N GLN A 202 -12.88 4.68 12.00
CA GLN A 202 -11.54 4.67 12.59
C GLN A 202 -10.44 4.56 11.53
N GLN A 203 -10.65 3.77 10.47
CA GLN A 203 -9.71 3.66 9.35
C GLN A 203 -9.57 4.99 8.61
N ILE A 204 -10.68 5.70 8.36
CA ILE A 204 -10.66 7.03 7.73
C ILE A 204 -9.85 8.00 8.60
N ILE A 205 -10.11 8.04 9.91
CA ILE A 205 -9.39 8.91 10.84
C ILE A 205 -7.90 8.58 10.89
N ASN A 206 -7.55 7.29 10.94
CA ASN A 206 -6.17 6.84 10.97
C ASN A 206 -5.44 7.22 9.67
N PHE A 207 -6.09 7.05 8.52
CA PHE A 207 -5.55 7.46 7.22
C PHE A 207 -5.28 8.97 7.16
N LEU A 208 -6.24 9.80 7.60
CA LEU A 208 -6.08 11.25 7.66
C LEU A 208 -4.93 11.67 8.58
N LYS A 209 -4.78 11.03 9.75
CA LYS A 209 -3.69 11.29 10.69
C LYS A 209 -2.33 10.88 10.12
N MET A 210 -2.24 9.70 9.52
CA MET A 210 -1.00 9.14 8.98
C MET A 210 -0.44 9.98 7.83
N HIS A 211 -1.33 10.53 7.00
CA HIS A 211 -0.96 11.35 5.84
C HIS A 211 -1.15 12.86 6.08
N ALA A 212 -1.32 13.28 7.34
CA ALA A 212 -1.48 14.69 7.69
C ALA A 212 -0.21 15.50 7.38
N HIS A 213 -0.37 16.68 6.80
CA HIS A 213 0.73 17.56 6.46
C HIS A 213 1.52 17.99 7.70
N PRO A 214 2.86 18.17 7.63
CA PRO A 214 3.68 18.52 8.80
C PRO A 214 3.21 19.77 9.56
N VAL A 215 2.51 20.68 8.88
CA VAL A 215 1.86 21.85 9.53
C VAL A 215 0.68 21.40 10.39
N ALA A 216 -0.21 20.55 9.86
CA ALA A 216 -1.34 20.01 10.60
C ALA A 216 -0.89 19.06 11.73
N GLN A 217 0.23 18.34 11.57
CA GLN A 217 0.80 17.49 12.62
C GLN A 217 1.26 18.27 13.86
N LYS A 218 1.54 19.57 13.73
CA LYS A 218 1.87 20.44 14.87
C LYS A 218 0.63 20.83 15.68
N GLU A 219 -0.55 20.72 15.10
CA GLU A 219 -1.81 21.02 15.77
C GLU A 219 -2.25 19.81 16.61
N ASN A 220 -2.83 20.09 17.79
CA ASN A 220 -3.35 19.06 18.68
C ASN A 220 -4.83 19.36 18.99
N PRO A 221 -5.78 18.55 18.48
CA PRO A 221 -5.63 17.33 17.69
C PRO A 221 -5.29 17.59 16.20
N VAL A 222 -4.53 16.68 15.58
CA VAL A 222 -4.11 16.73 14.15
C VAL A 222 -5.31 16.77 13.18
N VAL A 223 -6.40 16.11 13.55
CA VAL A 223 -7.68 16.14 12.82
C VAL A 223 -8.66 16.95 13.66
N PRO A 224 -9.38 17.94 13.08
CA PRO A 224 -10.31 18.78 13.82
C PRO A 224 -11.34 17.98 14.63
N PRO A 225 -11.65 18.38 15.88
CA PRO A 225 -12.55 17.64 16.76
C PRO A 225 -13.97 17.56 16.21
N THR A 226 -14.42 18.54 15.42
CA THR A 226 -15.72 18.53 14.72
C THR A 226 -15.86 17.29 13.83
N ILE A 227 -14.78 16.93 13.14
CA ILE A 227 -14.74 15.76 12.26
C ILE A 227 -14.72 14.48 13.09
N LEU A 228 -13.86 14.42 14.12
CA LEU A 228 -13.82 13.28 15.02
C LEU A 228 -15.18 13.00 15.68
N ALA A 229 -15.88 14.04 16.13
CA ALA A 229 -17.21 13.93 16.69
C ALA A 229 -18.23 13.42 15.66
N SER A 230 -18.20 13.94 14.43
CA SER A 230 -19.13 13.52 13.37
C SER A 230 -19.02 12.03 13.02
N PHE A 231 -17.82 11.44 13.18
CA PHE A 231 -17.58 10.01 12.99
C PHE A 231 -17.93 9.15 14.23
N GLY A 232 -17.88 9.73 15.44
CA GLY A 232 -18.09 9.02 16.71
C GLY A 232 -19.56 8.81 17.10
N TYR A 233 -20.48 9.66 16.62
CA TYR A 233 -21.92 9.54 16.91
C TYR A 233 -22.69 8.57 15.99
N GLY A 234 -21.98 7.73 15.22
CA GLY A 234 -22.55 6.86 14.18
C GLY A 234 -22.70 5.37 14.54
N ASN A 235 -22.37 4.96 15.77
CA ASN A 235 -22.62 3.60 16.28
C ASN A 235 -23.90 3.53 17.10
#